data_AF-A0A6P0XJH7-F1
#
_entry.id   AF-A0A6P0XJH7-F1
#
_cell.length_a   1.000
_cell.length_b   1.000
_cell.length_c   1.000
_cell.angle_alpha   90.00
_cell.angle_beta   90.00
_cell.angle_gamma   90.00
#
_symmetry.space_group_name_H-M   'P 1'
#
loop_
_entity.id
_entity.type
_entity.pdbx_description
1 polymer ?
#
loop_
_entity_poly.entity_id
_entity_poly.type
_entity_poly.pdbx_seq_one_letter_code
_entity_poly.pdbx_strand_id
1 'polypeptide(L)'
;MNLRERQILQRYRQGERDFQDANLRGLCFKGEDLSGADFSFADIRGTNFSGANLTNTKFCGAKGGLGRSVVTVRICTLRLKLLLLLNFRHPFFR
;
A
#
# COMPACT_ATOMS: atom_id res chain seq x y z
N MET A 1 -10.32 -2.62 10.55
CA MET A 1 -10.51 -3.61 9.48
C MET A 1 -11.84 -3.37 8.77
N ASN A 2 -11.85 -3.23 7.45
CA ASN A 2 -13.04 -2.92 6.63
C ASN A 2 -13.79 -4.19 6.17
N LEU A 3 -14.97 -4.04 5.57
CA LEU A 3 -15.81 -5.17 5.15
C LEU A 3 -15.14 -6.09 4.12
N ARG A 4 -14.37 -5.53 3.19
CA ARG A 4 -13.67 -6.29 2.14
C ARG A 4 -12.56 -7.16 2.73
N GLU A 5 -11.75 -6.62 3.64
CA GLU A 5 -10.75 -7.38 4.40
C GLU A 5 -11.41 -8.55 5.13
N ARG A 6 -12.56 -8.30 5.80
CA ARG A 6 -13.26 -9.34 6.56
C ARG A 6 -13.75 -10.46 5.67
N GLN A 7 -14.29 -10.14 4.50
CA GLN A 7 -14.78 -11.14 3.54
C GLN A 7 -13.64 -12.03 3.03
N ILE A 8 -12.48 -11.45 2.69
CA ILE A 8 -11.30 -12.22 2.27
C ILE A 8 -10.82 -13.15 3.40
N LEU A 9 -10.69 -12.63 4.62
CA LEU A 9 -10.26 -13.46 5.75
C LEU A 9 -11.28 -14.54 6.11
N GLN A 10 -12.58 -14.25 6.02
CA GLN A 10 -13.63 -15.24 6.27
C GLN A 10 -13.55 -16.39 5.26
N ARG A 11 -13.42 -16.07 3.97
CA ARG A 11 -13.18 -17.05 2.89
C ARG A 11 -11.93 -17.89 3.17
N TYR A 12 -10.83 -17.24 3.53
CA TYR A 12 -9.60 -17.94 3.90
C TYR A 12 -9.78 -18.89 5.10
N ARG A 13 -10.52 -18.46 6.13
CA ARG A 13 -10.87 -19.28 7.30
C ARG A 13 -11.80 -20.45 6.98
N GLN A 14 -12.55 -20.36 5.89
CA GLN A 14 -13.37 -21.45 5.37
C GLN A 14 -12.57 -22.46 4.53
N GLY A 15 -11.25 -22.27 4.39
CA GLY A 15 -10.36 -23.15 3.65
C GLY A 15 -10.10 -22.70 2.21
N GLU A 16 -10.69 -21.58 1.77
CA GLU A 16 -10.39 -21.04 0.47
C GLU A 16 -8.93 -20.56 0.41
N ARG A 17 -8.24 -20.92 -0.67
CA ARG A 17 -6.87 -20.48 -0.94
C ARG A 17 -6.75 -19.78 -2.27
N ASP A 18 -7.75 -19.90 -3.14
CA ASP A 18 -7.75 -19.25 -4.44
C ASP A 18 -8.27 -17.81 -4.33
N PHE A 19 -7.35 -16.86 -4.48
CA PHE A 19 -7.63 -15.43 -4.57
C PHE A 19 -6.99 -14.85 -5.84
N GLN A 20 -6.92 -15.65 -6.90
CA GLN A 20 -6.37 -15.21 -8.18
C GLN A 20 -7.20 -14.04 -8.74
N ASP A 21 -6.52 -13.10 -9.40
CA ASP A 21 -7.11 -11.89 -9.99
C ASP A 21 -7.85 -10.96 -8.99
N ALA A 22 -7.77 -11.22 -7.69
CA ALA A 22 -8.49 -10.44 -6.68
C ALA A 22 -8.01 -8.98 -6.62
N ASN A 23 -8.94 -8.05 -6.43
CA ASN A 23 -8.61 -6.65 -6.15
C ASN A 23 -8.42 -6.45 -4.64
N LEU A 24 -7.18 -6.48 -4.19
CA LEU A 24 -6.78 -6.31 -2.79
C LEU A 24 -6.19 -4.92 -2.51
N ARG A 25 -6.32 -3.99 -3.46
CA ARG A 25 -5.69 -2.67 -3.40
C ARG A 25 -6.06 -1.92 -2.13
N GLY A 26 -5.05 -1.54 -1.35
CA GLY A 26 -5.20 -0.74 -0.14
C GLY A 26 -5.81 -1.46 1.06
N LEU A 27 -5.96 -2.80 0.99
CA LEU A 27 -6.45 -3.57 2.13
C LEU A 27 -5.37 -3.76 3.20
N CYS A 28 -5.78 -3.98 4.44
CA CYS A 28 -4.88 -4.28 5.55
C CYS A 28 -5.04 -5.72 6.04
N PHE A 29 -3.97 -6.52 5.89
CA PHE A 29 -3.83 -7.88 6.40
C PHE A 29 -2.66 -7.99 7.39
N LYS A 30 -2.41 -6.90 8.15
CA LYS A 30 -1.30 -6.82 9.11
C LYS A 30 -1.44 -7.90 10.18
N GLY A 31 -0.41 -8.73 10.34
CA GLY A 31 -0.38 -9.77 11.37
C GLY A 31 -1.23 -11.01 11.10
N GLU A 32 -1.88 -11.09 9.94
CA GLU A 32 -2.76 -12.20 9.59
C GLU A 32 -1.98 -13.41 9.07
N ASP A 33 -2.51 -14.62 9.26
CA ASP A 33 -2.01 -15.81 8.60
C ASP A 33 -2.70 -16.00 7.24
N LEU A 34 -1.94 -15.88 6.17
CA LEU A 34 -2.38 -16.09 4.78
C LEU A 34 -1.54 -17.18 4.10
N SER A 35 -0.94 -18.08 4.89
CA SER A 35 -0.09 -19.15 4.38
C SER A 35 -0.79 -20.07 3.37
N GLY A 36 -0.09 -20.37 2.28
CA GLY A 36 -0.61 -21.17 1.17
C GLY A 36 -1.68 -20.47 0.33
N ALA A 37 -2.01 -19.19 0.56
CA ALA A 37 -2.93 -18.46 -0.30
C ALA A 37 -2.33 -18.26 -1.71
N ASP A 38 -3.18 -18.22 -2.71
CA ASP A 38 -2.83 -17.95 -4.09
C ASP A 38 -3.37 -16.57 -4.49
N PHE A 39 -2.49 -15.56 -4.48
CA PHE A 39 -2.76 -14.19 -4.94
C PHE A 39 -2.19 -13.94 -6.35
N SER A 40 -2.06 -14.99 -7.17
CA SER A 40 -1.53 -14.84 -8.51
C SER A 40 -2.42 -13.90 -9.35
N PHE A 41 -1.79 -13.01 -10.12
CA PHE A 41 -2.45 -11.97 -10.92
C PHE A 41 -3.30 -10.93 -10.14
N ALA A 42 -3.37 -11.04 -8.81
CA ALA A 42 -4.11 -10.11 -7.95
C ALA A 42 -3.53 -8.69 -7.97
N ASP A 43 -4.39 -7.67 -7.79
CA ASP A 43 -3.96 -6.29 -7.56
C ASP A 43 -3.74 -6.05 -6.07
N ILE A 44 -2.48 -6.12 -5.65
CA ILE A 44 -2.06 -5.95 -4.25
C ILE A 44 -1.47 -4.55 -3.97
N ARG A 45 -1.64 -3.58 -4.88
CA ARG A 45 -1.06 -2.24 -4.71
C ARG A 45 -1.53 -1.56 -3.43
N GLY A 46 -0.59 -1.14 -2.59
CA GLY A 46 -0.88 -0.50 -1.30
C GLY A 46 -1.49 -1.43 -0.24
N THR A 47 -1.51 -2.75 -0.46
CA THR A 47 -1.94 -3.71 0.56
C THR A 47 -0.91 -3.76 1.67
N ASN A 48 -1.36 -3.73 2.93
CA ASN A 48 -0.48 -3.87 4.08
C ASN A 48 -0.42 -5.32 4.55
N PHE A 49 0.67 -6.03 4.24
CA PHE A 49 0.99 -7.37 4.73
C PHE A 49 2.01 -7.37 5.88
N SER A 50 2.25 -6.23 6.56
CA SER A 50 3.26 -6.16 7.62
C SER A 50 3.00 -7.20 8.72
N GLY A 51 4.00 -8.04 9.00
CA GLY A 51 3.88 -9.10 10.02
C GLY A 51 2.91 -10.24 9.67
N ALA A 52 2.37 -10.29 8.45
CA ALA A 52 1.55 -11.41 8.00
C ALA A 52 2.40 -12.67 7.79
N ASN A 53 1.87 -13.85 8.09
CA ASN A 53 2.47 -15.11 7.68
C ASN A 53 2.11 -15.38 6.22
N LEU A 54 3.10 -15.29 5.33
CA LEU A 54 2.97 -15.52 3.89
C LEU A 54 3.69 -16.79 3.42
N THR A 55 3.98 -17.73 4.32
CA THR A 55 4.64 -18.99 3.98
C THR A 55 3.86 -19.72 2.88
N ASN A 56 4.53 -20.20 1.83
CA ASN A 56 3.92 -20.87 0.67
C ASN A 56 2.85 -20.06 -0.09
N THR A 57 2.78 -18.74 0.11
CA THR A 57 1.85 -17.88 -0.62
C THR A 57 2.35 -17.63 -2.04
N LYS A 58 1.45 -17.69 -3.03
CA LYS A 58 1.78 -17.40 -4.43
C LYS A 58 1.41 -15.98 -4.80
N PHE A 59 2.32 -15.31 -5.52
CA PHE A 59 2.13 -13.94 -6.03
C PHE A 59 2.51 -13.85 -7.51
N CYS A 60 2.50 -14.94 -8.28
CA CYS A 60 2.97 -14.88 -9.67
C CYS A 60 2.06 -13.97 -10.50
N GLY A 61 2.65 -12.99 -11.19
CA GLY A 61 1.88 -11.98 -11.94
C GLY A 61 1.10 -10.96 -11.07
N ALA A 62 1.21 -10.99 -9.75
CA ALA A 62 0.52 -10.03 -8.89
C ALA A 62 1.02 -8.59 -9.14
N LYS A 63 0.10 -7.64 -9.18
CA LYS A 63 0.41 -6.22 -9.39
C LYS A 63 0.75 -5.59 -8.05
N GLY A 64 2.04 -5.40 -7.79
CA GLY A 64 2.58 -4.72 -6.60
C GLY A 64 2.80 -3.21 -6.78
N GLY A 65 3.12 -2.52 -5.68
CA GLY A 65 3.52 -1.11 -5.66
C GLY A 65 2.79 -0.27 -4.60
N LEU A 66 3.39 0.87 -4.21
CA LEU A 66 2.75 1.84 -3.32
C LEU A 66 1.52 2.41 -4.04
N GLY A 67 0.32 1.96 -3.66
CA GLY A 67 -0.91 2.39 -4.32
C GLY A 67 -1.01 3.90 -4.27
N ARG A 68 -0.82 4.58 -5.43
CA ARG A 68 -0.82 6.04 -5.63
C ARG A 68 -1.08 6.83 -4.35
N SER A 69 -0.07 6.92 -3.48
CA SER A 69 -0.14 7.82 -2.35
C SER A 69 0.16 9.20 -2.92
N VAL A 70 -0.89 9.96 -3.21
CA VAL A 70 -0.79 11.41 -3.46
C VAL A 70 -0.24 12.17 -2.24
N VAL A 71 0.16 11.46 -1.17
CA VAL A 71 0.78 11.98 0.05
C VAL A 71 2.31 12.11 -0.07
N THR A 72 3.00 11.43 -1.01
CA THR A 72 4.48 11.48 -1.07
C THR A 72 5.03 12.73 -1.80
N VAL A 73 4.21 13.53 -2.50
CA VAL A 73 4.71 14.69 -3.31
C VAL A 73 4.55 16.05 -2.60
N ARG A 74 4.42 16.08 -1.26
CA ARG A 74 4.32 17.37 -0.51
C ARG A 74 5.42 17.63 0.52
N ILE A 75 6.45 16.81 0.59
CA ILE A 75 7.63 17.08 1.45
C ILE A 75 8.75 17.77 0.66
N CYS A 76 8.92 17.47 -0.64
CA CYS A 76 9.93 18.16 -1.48
C CYS A 76 9.51 19.55 -1.98
N THR A 77 8.21 19.87 -2.08
CA THR A 77 7.74 21.18 -2.57
C THR A 77 7.69 22.26 -1.47
N LEU A 78 7.54 21.88 -0.19
CA LEU A 78 7.57 22.86 0.91
C LEU A 78 9.00 23.37 1.21
N ARG A 79 10.00 22.49 1.13
CA ARG A 79 11.40 22.86 1.42
C ARG A 79 11.98 23.81 0.37
N LEU A 80 11.65 23.61 -0.91
CA LEU A 80 12.08 24.50 -2.00
C LEU A 80 11.38 25.88 -1.93
N LYS A 81 10.10 25.92 -1.53
CA LYS A 81 9.33 27.18 -1.42
C LYS A 81 9.78 28.03 -0.22
N LEU A 82 10.20 27.40 0.88
CA LEU A 82 10.77 28.08 2.05
C LEU A 82 12.17 28.66 1.78
N LEU A 83 13.00 27.93 1.02
CA LEU A 83 14.32 28.41 0.56
C LEU A 83 14.20 29.62 -0.39
N LEU A 84 13.18 29.65 -1.26
CA LEU A 84 12.93 30.80 -2.14
C LEU A 84 12.37 32.02 -1.38
N LEU A 85 11.50 31.82 -0.39
CA LEU A 85 10.93 32.92 0.41
C LEU A 85 11.97 33.60 1.34
N LEU A 86 12.98 32.87 1.82
CA LEU A 86 14.05 33.42 2.65
C LEU A 86 15.16 34.11 1.84
N ASN A 87 15.33 33.77 0.55
CA ASN A 87 16.36 34.39 -0.31
C ASN A 87 15.95 35.73 -0.94
N PHE A 88 14.66 36.11 -0.90
CA PHE A 88 14.19 37.38 -1.48
C PHE A 88 14.05 38.54 -0.49
N ARG A 89 14.45 38.37 0.78
CA ARG A 89 14.42 39.47 1.76
C ARG A 89 15.77 40.20 1.79
N HIS A 90 16.05 40.96 0.75
CA HIS A 90 16.66 42.30 0.73
C HIS A 90 17.13 42.63 -0.69
N PRO A 91 16.63 43.74 -1.27
CA PRO A 91 17.57 44.81 -1.57
C PRO A 91 17.04 46.21 -1.17
N PHE A 92 17.91 46.94 -0.48
CA PHE A 92 18.07 48.40 -0.43
C PHE A 92 16.91 49.31 -0.85
N PHE A 93 16.50 50.20 0.05
CA PHE A 93 16.45 51.62 -0.31
C PHE A 93 17.20 52.46 0.73
N ARG A 94 17.90 53.43 0.17
CA ARG A 94 18.85 54.42 0.68
C ARG A 94 18.43 55.15 1.95
#